data_AF-A0A7C3KM74-F1
#
_entry.id   AF-A0A7C3KM74-F1
#
_cell.length_a   1.000
_cell.length_b   1.000
_cell.length_c   1.000
_cell.angle_alpha   90.00
_cell.angle_beta   90.00
_cell.angle_gamma   90.00
#
_symmetry.space_group_name_H-M   'P 1'
#
loop_
_entity.id
_entity.type
_entity.pdbx_description
1 polymer ?
#
loop_
_entity_poly.entity_id
_entity_poly.type
_entity_poly.pdbx_seq_one_letter_code
_entity_poly.pdbx_strand_id
1 'polypeptide(L)'
;MTPADYAVFETSSGVKIHRLPIQAFPKFWAYVYVVSAKGQNVLIDTGSGTDVSHEDLLNGLKQAGLQPADLTHILLTHAHIDHYGGLAKLKPLTNAQIGCHELDLQVVAHHDARLALISRRLASFLAESGLAGDEADSLLGIYRFTKALYQSVPVDFTYEAQGMQVGALELIHLPGHCPGHVAMRVDDVVFCGDMVVEGVTPHLAPESINPYGGVDHYLASLARLERWSEGARWFLNGHNDAFTNLAERIEATRQNLIRRMSRALQVLAEPLTIAEVCSAVYGEMSGYNQLLVIEKTGAYVEYLYEYGMVEIVNTDELEQGSPVRYRRLREIPDSEIFPKEQKYVFI
;
A
#
# COMPACT_ATOMS: atom_id res chain seq x y z
N MET A 1 14.91 -1.15 -11.85
CA MET A 1 14.44 -0.47 -13.07
C MET A 1 14.95 0.95 -13.06
N THR A 2 15.21 1.55 -14.23
CA THR A 2 15.48 2.98 -14.35
C THR A 2 14.18 3.74 -14.05
N PRO A 3 14.19 4.84 -13.29
CA PRO A 3 12.98 5.63 -13.11
C PRO A 3 12.54 6.21 -14.45
N ALA A 4 11.25 6.46 -14.57
CA ALA A 4 10.74 7.32 -15.61
C ALA A 4 11.11 8.77 -15.30
N ASP A 5 11.40 9.55 -16.34
CA ASP A 5 11.77 10.94 -16.17
C ASP A 5 10.57 11.79 -15.70
N TYR A 6 10.91 13.00 -15.26
CA TYR A 6 9.94 14.06 -15.04
C TYR A 6 9.01 14.20 -16.26
N ALA A 7 7.71 14.23 -16.00
CA ALA A 7 6.70 14.26 -17.04
C ALA A 7 5.60 15.26 -16.69
N VAL A 8 4.97 15.82 -17.71
CA VAL A 8 3.80 16.69 -17.57
C VAL A 8 2.63 16.02 -18.26
N PHE A 9 1.54 15.83 -17.51
CA PHE A 9 0.25 15.40 -18.02
C PHE A 9 -0.70 16.59 -18.03
N GLU A 10 -1.69 16.54 -18.92
CA GLU A 10 -2.72 17.55 -19.01
C GLU A 10 -4.09 16.86 -19.09
N THR A 11 -4.99 17.28 -18.21
CA THR A 11 -6.38 16.81 -18.21
C THR A 11 -7.15 17.36 -19.41
N SER A 12 -8.32 16.81 -19.74
CA SER A 12 -9.18 17.32 -20.80
C SER A 12 -9.62 18.78 -20.64
N SER A 13 -9.67 19.26 -19.40
CA SER A 13 -10.01 20.63 -19.00
C SER A 13 -8.79 21.57 -18.89
N GLY A 14 -7.58 21.11 -19.22
CA GLY A 14 -6.37 21.93 -19.24
C GLY A 14 -5.62 22.07 -17.91
N VAL A 15 -5.98 21.28 -16.87
CA VAL A 15 -5.20 21.19 -15.63
C VAL A 15 -3.87 20.49 -15.90
N LYS A 16 -2.78 21.12 -15.48
CA LYS A 16 -1.42 20.56 -15.59
C LYS A 16 -1.06 19.75 -14.36
N ILE A 17 -0.46 18.59 -14.60
CA ILE A 17 -0.01 17.64 -13.59
C ILE A 17 1.46 17.33 -13.84
N HIS A 18 2.31 17.63 -12.86
CA HIS A 18 3.73 17.37 -12.93
C HIS A 18 4.04 16.09 -12.15
N ARG A 19 4.62 15.08 -12.80
CA ARG A 19 5.14 13.88 -12.14
C ARG A 19 6.61 14.07 -11.82
N LEU A 20 6.96 13.95 -10.55
CA LEU A 20 8.32 14.12 -10.05
C LEU A 20 8.87 12.75 -9.63
N PRO A 21 9.92 12.22 -10.30
CA PRO A 21 10.58 11.00 -9.87
C PRO A 21 11.38 11.24 -8.59
N ILE A 22 11.22 10.36 -7.62
CA ILE A 22 11.89 10.44 -6.32
C ILE A 22 12.59 9.11 -6.04
N GLN A 23 13.89 9.15 -5.75
CA GLN A 23 14.56 7.97 -5.20
C GLN A 23 14.21 7.81 -3.72
N ALA A 24 13.09 7.13 -3.44
CA ALA A 24 12.61 6.88 -2.09
C ALA A 24 13.62 6.06 -1.27
N PHE A 25 14.17 4.99 -1.84
CA PHE A 25 15.25 4.20 -1.21
C PHE A 25 16.31 3.82 -2.24
N PRO A 26 17.50 3.33 -1.85
CA PRO A 26 18.52 2.92 -2.81
C PRO A 26 17.95 1.97 -3.87
N LYS A 27 17.97 2.41 -5.14
CA LYS A 27 17.43 1.67 -6.30
C LYS A 27 15.91 1.41 -6.29
N PHE A 28 15.16 2.13 -5.46
CA PHE A 28 13.70 2.07 -5.37
C PHE A 28 13.12 3.47 -5.55
N TRP A 29 12.24 3.60 -6.54
CA TRP A 29 11.74 4.89 -7.02
C TRP A 29 10.24 4.99 -6.77
N ALA A 30 9.82 6.17 -6.31
CA ALA A 30 8.42 6.56 -6.15
C ALA A 30 8.15 7.82 -6.98
N TYR A 31 6.88 8.11 -7.23
CA TYR A 31 6.46 9.33 -7.90
C TYR A 31 5.54 10.14 -7.01
N VAL A 32 5.86 11.42 -6.92
CA VAL A 32 4.99 12.43 -6.31
C VAL A 32 4.45 13.33 -7.41
N TYR A 33 3.28 13.91 -7.20
CA TYR A 33 2.60 14.67 -8.23
C TYR A 33 2.27 16.07 -7.77
N VAL A 34 2.42 17.05 -8.65
CA VAL A 34 1.93 18.41 -8.40
C VAL A 34 0.78 18.71 -9.34
N VAL A 35 -0.37 19.05 -8.77
CA VAL A 35 -1.57 19.48 -9.49
C VAL A 35 -1.77 20.97 -9.27
N SER A 36 -1.74 21.73 -10.36
CA SER A 36 -2.01 23.18 -10.34
C SER A 36 -3.39 23.46 -10.93
N ALA A 37 -4.39 23.61 -10.06
CA ALA A 37 -5.78 23.81 -10.46
C ALA A 37 -6.46 24.87 -9.59
N LYS A 38 -7.31 25.71 -10.18
CA LYS A 38 -8.11 26.73 -9.48
C LYS A 38 -7.29 27.64 -8.52
N GLY A 39 -6.05 27.96 -8.88
CA GLY A 39 -5.15 28.78 -8.06
C GLY A 39 -4.52 28.05 -6.86
N GLN A 40 -4.69 26.74 -6.76
CA GLN A 40 -4.06 25.89 -5.76
C GLN A 40 -2.94 25.06 -6.39
N ASN A 41 -1.81 24.97 -5.69
CA ASN A 41 -0.76 24.00 -5.97
C ASN A 41 -0.85 22.89 -4.93
N VAL A 42 -1.23 21.70 -5.36
CA VAL A 42 -1.41 20.53 -4.51
C VAL A 42 -0.30 19.54 -4.78
N LEU A 43 0.47 19.21 -3.75
CA LEU A 43 1.43 18.10 -3.81
C LEU A 43 0.71 16.82 -3.35
N ILE A 44 0.78 15.76 -4.14
CA ILE A 44 0.29 14.42 -3.81
C ILE A 44 1.51 13.56 -3.48
N ASP A 45 1.56 13.08 -2.24
CA ASP A 45 2.69 12.37 -1.62
C ASP A 45 4.00 13.18 -1.55
N THR A 46 4.97 12.72 -0.76
CA THR A 46 6.16 13.49 -0.35
C THR A 46 7.48 12.75 -0.44
N GLY A 47 7.48 11.48 -0.86
CA GLY A 47 8.69 10.66 -0.86
C GLY A 47 9.02 10.12 0.54
N SER A 48 10.24 9.59 0.67
CA SER A 48 10.71 8.95 1.91
C SER A 48 11.37 9.88 2.90
N GLY A 49 11.73 11.10 2.50
CA GLY A 49 12.45 12.03 3.38
C GLY A 49 13.91 11.65 3.64
N THR A 50 14.47 10.62 2.98
CA THR A 50 15.93 10.48 2.86
C THR A 50 16.53 11.73 2.22
N ASP A 51 17.83 11.99 2.39
CA ASP A 51 18.45 13.20 1.81
C ASP A 51 18.28 13.24 0.28
N VAL A 52 18.53 12.12 -0.39
CA VAL A 52 18.31 11.98 -1.84
C VAL A 52 16.85 12.20 -2.21
N SER A 53 15.91 11.53 -1.53
CA SER A 53 14.47 11.71 -1.79
C SER A 53 14.02 13.15 -1.61
N HIS A 54 14.56 13.85 -0.61
CA HIS A 54 14.21 15.24 -0.35
C HIS A 54 14.81 16.19 -1.42
N GLU A 55 16.05 15.97 -1.82
CA GLU A 55 16.69 16.74 -2.89
C GLU A 55 15.96 16.56 -4.23
N ASP A 56 15.58 15.32 -4.57
CA ASP A 56 14.78 15.01 -5.77
C ASP A 56 13.44 15.77 -5.75
N LEU A 57 12.76 15.80 -4.60
CA LEU A 57 11.50 16.53 -4.44
C LEU A 57 11.69 18.03 -4.69
N LEU A 58 12.70 18.64 -4.07
CA LEU A 58 12.98 20.08 -4.26
C LEU A 58 13.35 20.41 -5.70
N ASN A 59 14.14 19.56 -6.34
CA ASN A 59 14.51 19.70 -7.75
C ASN A 59 13.29 19.54 -8.67
N GLY A 60 12.42 18.59 -8.38
CA GLY A 60 11.18 18.37 -9.12
C GLY A 60 10.20 19.54 -8.99
N LEU A 61 10.02 20.10 -7.78
CA LEU A 61 9.22 21.31 -7.57
C LEU A 61 9.78 22.48 -8.39
N LYS A 62 11.10 22.66 -8.37
CA LYS A 62 11.77 23.69 -9.17
C LYS A 62 11.55 23.50 -10.67
N GLN A 63 11.58 22.27 -11.17
CA GLN A 63 11.27 21.94 -12.57
C GLN A 63 9.80 22.24 -12.92
N ALA A 64 8.89 22.09 -11.96
CA ALA A 64 7.49 22.53 -12.09
C ALA A 64 7.31 24.05 -11.97
N GLY A 65 8.40 24.81 -11.76
CA GLY A 65 8.36 26.27 -11.60
C GLY A 65 7.88 26.71 -10.22
N LEU A 66 7.96 25.84 -9.22
CA LEU A 66 7.47 26.06 -7.86
C LEU A 66 8.58 25.93 -6.82
N GLN A 67 8.35 26.51 -5.67
CA GLN A 67 9.09 26.29 -4.43
C GLN A 67 8.15 25.66 -3.39
N PRO A 68 8.67 25.01 -2.32
CA PRO A 68 7.83 24.46 -1.26
C PRO A 68 6.82 25.46 -0.69
N ALA A 69 7.20 26.74 -0.56
CA ALA A 69 6.34 27.80 -0.07
C ALA A 69 5.15 28.13 -0.98
N ASP A 70 5.20 27.75 -2.26
CA ASP A 70 4.11 27.94 -3.23
C ASP A 70 3.03 26.84 -3.12
N LEU A 71 3.30 25.76 -2.36
CA LEU A 71 2.34 24.71 -2.11
C LEU A 71 1.22 25.21 -1.19
N THR A 72 0.00 24.89 -1.56
CA THR A 72 -1.21 25.21 -0.78
C THR A 72 -1.67 24.02 0.03
N HIS A 73 -1.51 22.81 -0.51
CA HIS A 73 -1.94 21.55 0.11
C HIS A 73 -0.89 20.46 -0.14
N ILE A 74 -0.78 19.56 0.82
CA ILE A 74 -0.06 18.29 0.70
C ILE A 74 -1.08 17.20 1.04
N LEU A 75 -1.44 16.38 0.06
CA LEU A 75 -2.42 15.31 0.21
C LEU A 75 -1.69 13.97 0.09
N LEU A 76 -1.83 13.12 1.12
CA LEU A 76 -1.27 11.78 1.09
C LEU A 76 -2.26 10.80 0.47
N THR A 77 -1.80 9.97 -0.47
CA THR A 77 -2.56 8.79 -0.92
C THR A 77 -2.66 7.77 0.21
N HIS A 78 -1.57 7.57 0.94
CA HIS A 78 -1.52 6.72 2.12
C HIS A 78 -0.24 6.94 2.95
N ALA A 79 -0.18 6.33 4.13
CA ALA A 79 0.91 6.48 5.09
C ALA A 79 1.96 5.35 5.05
N HIS A 80 2.39 4.92 3.86
CA HIS A 80 3.67 4.22 3.72
C HIS A 80 4.84 5.19 3.62
N ILE A 81 6.00 4.75 4.12
CA ILE A 81 7.12 5.65 4.45
C ILE A 81 7.68 6.38 3.24
N ASP A 82 7.55 5.82 2.06
CA ASP A 82 7.90 6.39 0.76
C ASP A 82 6.88 7.37 0.19
N HIS A 83 5.72 7.52 0.84
CA HIS A 83 4.66 8.47 0.48
C HIS A 83 4.56 9.62 1.49
N TYR A 84 4.57 9.35 2.80
CA TYR A 84 4.44 10.39 3.82
C TYR A 84 5.78 10.83 4.44
N GLY A 85 6.85 10.06 4.25
CA GLY A 85 8.11 10.22 4.98
C GLY A 85 8.79 11.57 4.78
N GLY A 86 8.62 12.18 3.60
CA GLY A 86 9.14 13.50 3.28
C GLY A 86 8.51 14.66 4.06
N LEU A 87 7.34 14.46 4.68
CA LEU A 87 6.63 15.50 5.41
C LEU A 87 7.48 16.19 6.49
N ALA A 88 8.26 15.41 7.25
CA ALA A 88 9.08 15.93 8.34
C ALA A 88 10.09 17.00 7.88
N LYS A 89 10.67 16.82 6.69
CA LYS A 89 11.60 17.79 6.08
C LYS A 89 10.90 18.88 5.29
N LEU A 90 9.72 18.58 4.74
CA LEU A 90 8.99 19.52 3.89
C LEU A 90 8.19 20.55 4.71
N LYS A 91 7.57 20.15 5.83
CA LYS A 91 6.71 21.00 6.66
C LYS A 91 7.38 22.32 7.10
N PRO A 92 8.66 22.37 7.48
CA PRO A 92 9.33 23.64 7.81
C PRO A 92 9.47 24.62 6.64
N LEU A 93 9.29 24.16 5.40
CA LEU A 93 9.53 24.94 4.18
C LEU A 93 8.23 25.49 3.56
N THR A 94 7.07 25.17 4.13
CA THR A 94 5.76 25.49 3.54
C THR A 94 4.68 25.73 4.58
N ASN A 95 3.67 26.52 4.22
CA ASN A 95 2.44 26.70 4.99
C ASN A 95 1.28 25.83 4.45
N ALA A 96 1.58 24.91 3.54
CA ALA A 96 0.57 24.03 2.97
C ALA A 96 -0.18 23.23 4.05
N GLN A 97 -1.50 23.10 3.85
CA GLN A 97 -2.34 22.27 4.70
C GLN A 97 -2.12 20.80 4.36
N ILE A 98 -1.88 19.97 5.37
CA ILE A 98 -1.65 18.53 5.22
C ILE A 98 -2.96 17.78 5.41
N GLY A 99 -3.34 16.98 4.41
CA GLY A 99 -4.50 16.09 4.45
C GLY A 99 -4.10 14.62 4.35
N CYS A 100 -4.81 13.75 5.07
CA CYS A 100 -4.75 12.30 4.89
C CYS A 100 -6.10 11.66 5.21
N HIS A 101 -6.23 10.36 4.93
CA HIS A 101 -7.37 9.59 5.39
C HIS A 101 -7.31 9.37 6.91
N GLU A 102 -8.46 9.33 7.57
CA GLU A 102 -8.63 9.22 9.02
C GLU A 102 -7.92 7.98 9.58
N LEU A 103 -7.94 6.88 8.84
CA LEU A 103 -7.29 5.62 9.23
C LEU A 103 -5.76 5.70 9.18
N ASP A 104 -5.20 6.68 8.48
CA ASP A 104 -3.77 6.92 8.38
C ASP A 104 -3.30 8.05 9.32
N LEU A 105 -4.23 8.80 9.93
CA LEU A 105 -3.93 9.87 10.88
C LEU A 105 -3.00 9.41 12.01
N GLN A 106 -3.24 8.21 12.56
CA GLN A 106 -2.40 7.69 13.65
C GLN A 106 -0.98 7.35 13.19
N VAL A 107 -0.78 6.98 11.93
CA VAL A 107 0.55 6.71 11.37
C VAL A 107 1.32 8.03 11.20
N VAL A 108 0.64 9.07 10.72
CA VAL A 108 1.28 10.36 10.40
C VAL A 108 1.46 11.25 11.62
N ALA A 109 0.41 11.44 12.42
CA ALA A 109 0.38 12.41 13.53
C ALA A 109 0.69 11.80 14.91
N HIS A 110 0.69 10.47 15.04
CA HIS A 110 0.92 9.75 16.29
C HIS A 110 1.85 8.54 16.10
N HIS A 111 2.90 8.74 15.30
CA HIS A 111 3.78 7.69 14.78
C HIS A 111 4.33 6.74 15.83
N ASP A 112 4.84 7.25 16.96
CA ASP A 112 5.48 6.42 17.99
C ASP A 112 4.49 5.47 18.67
N ALA A 113 3.30 5.97 19.02
CA ALA A 113 2.24 5.17 19.62
C ALA A 113 1.75 4.11 18.64
N ARG A 114 1.59 4.49 17.37
CA ARG A 114 1.19 3.59 16.29
C ARG A 114 2.24 2.50 16.04
N LEU A 115 3.52 2.86 16.02
CA LEU A 115 4.65 1.95 15.84
C LEU A 115 4.76 0.94 16.97
N ALA A 116 4.57 1.37 18.22
CA ALA A 116 4.56 0.47 19.38
C ALA A 116 3.42 -0.56 19.29
N LEU A 117 2.21 -0.12 18.93
CA LEU A 117 1.06 -1.00 18.77
C LEU A 117 1.25 -2.00 17.63
N ILE A 118 1.71 -1.55 16.45
CA ILE A 118 1.93 -2.45 15.32
C ILE A 118 3.09 -3.40 15.56
N SER A 119 4.16 -2.96 16.22
CA SER A 119 5.25 -3.85 16.61
C SER A 119 4.76 -5.01 17.47
N ARG A 120 3.78 -4.80 18.35
CA ARG A 120 3.19 -5.87 19.16
C ARG A 120 2.37 -6.85 18.30
N ARG A 121 1.57 -6.33 17.37
CA ARG A 121 0.77 -7.18 16.47
C ARG A 121 1.64 -7.97 15.51
N LEU A 122 2.67 -7.34 14.95
CA LEU A 122 3.67 -7.99 14.12
C LEU A 122 4.38 -9.10 14.90
N ALA A 123 4.77 -8.87 16.16
CA ALA A 123 5.38 -9.92 16.99
C ALA A 123 4.44 -11.12 17.19
N SER A 124 3.14 -10.89 17.44
CA SER A 124 2.14 -11.97 17.52
C SER A 124 2.04 -12.74 16.21
N PHE A 125 1.91 -12.02 15.09
CA PHE A 125 1.83 -12.60 13.77
C PHE A 125 3.06 -13.45 13.42
N LEU A 126 4.27 -12.98 13.70
CA LEU A 126 5.51 -13.72 13.41
C LEU A 126 5.56 -15.03 14.21
N ALA A 127 5.17 -15.00 15.49
CA ALA A 127 5.10 -16.18 16.34
C ALA A 127 4.05 -17.19 15.83
N GLU A 128 2.83 -16.72 15.54
CA GLU A 128 1.75 -17.55 14.97
C GLU A 128 2.11 -18.13 13.61
N SER A 129 2.91 -17.40 12.82
CA SER A 129 3.41 -17.83 11.52
C SER A 129 4.50 -18.89 11.59
N GLY A 130 5.05 -19.18 12.77
CA GLY A 130 6.09 -20.19 12.96
C GLY A 130 7.52 -19.66 12.94
N LEU A 131 7.72 -18.34 13.03
CA LEU A 131 9.04 -17.76 13.28
C LEU A 131 9.25 -17.56 14.79
N ALA A 132 10.46 -17.88 15.28
CA ALA A 132 10.80 -17.75 16.69
C ALA A 132 12.29 -17.42 16.88
N GLY A 133 12.65 -17.01 18.10
CA GLY A 133 14.03 -16.70 18.49
C GLY A 133 14.65 -15.59 17.64
N ASP A 134 15.95 -15.75 17.36
CA ASP A 134 16.79 -14.73 16.70
C ASP A 134 16.22 -14.26 15.36
N GLU A 135 15.53 -15.13 14.61
CA GLU A 135 14.95 -14.76 13.32
C GLU A 135 13.79 -13.77 13.46
N ALA A 136 12.84 -14.07 14.36
CA ALA A 136 11.72 -13.18 14.64
C ALA A 136 12.18 -11.85 15.24
N ASP A 137 13.15 -11.90 16.17
CA ASP A 137 13.74 -10.71 16.80
C ASP A 137 14.47 -9.83 15.79
N SER A 138 15.18 -10.45 14.83
CA SER A 138 15.86 -9.74 13.74
C SER A 138 14.87 -9.00 12.84
N LEU A 139 13.79 -9.66 12.39
CA LEU A 139 12.77 -9.04 11.54
C LEU A 139 12.04 -7.89 12.26
N LEU A 140 11.68 -8.10 13.53
CA LEU A 140 11.04 -7.07 14.36
C LEU A 140 11.99 -5.90 14.62
N GLY A 141 13.27 -6.17 14.83
CA GLY A 141 14.33 -5.17 14.98
C GLY A 141 14.51 -4.33 13.73
N ILE A 142 14.56 -4.95 12.55
CA ILE A 142 14.61 -4.27 11.26
C ILE A 142 13.39 -3.36 11.08
N TYR A 143 12.17 -3.89 11.32
CA TYR A 143 10.93 -3.11 11.20
C TYR A 143 10.98 -1.85 12.09
N ARG A 144 11.29 -2.02 13.38
CA ARG A 144 11.38 -0.92 14.35
C ARG A 144 12.45 0.09 13.97
N PHE A 145 13.64 -0.38 13.61
CA PHE A 145 14.76 0.48 13.24
C PHE A 145 14.40 1.35 12.03
N THR A 146 13.86 0.75 10.97
CA THR A 146 13.46 1.48 9.77
C THR A 146 12.37 2.51 10.08
N LYS A 147 11.37 2.17 10.90
CA LYS A 147 10.27 3.10 11.22
C LYS A 147 10.66 4.16 12.25
N ALA A 148 11.64 3.92 13.12
CA ALA A 148 12.12 4.90 14.10
C ALA A 148 12.84 6.11 13.47
N LEU A 149 13.17 6.04 12.17
CA LEU A 149 13.74 7.17 11.41
C LEU A 149 12.70 8.25 11.08
N TYR A 150 11.41 7.98 11.32
CA TYR A 150 10.30 8.87 11.02
C TYR A 150 9.70 9.42 12.30
N GLN A 151 9.06 10.58 12.21
CA GLN A 151 8.50 11.30 13.35
C GLN A 151 7.07 11.76 13.06
N SER A 152 6.32 12.04 14.13
CA SER A 152 4.96 12.56 14.01
C SER A 152 4.94 13.94 13.35
N VAL A 153 4.05 14.12 12.38
CA VAL A 153 3.79 15.41 11.71
C VAL A 153 2.32 15.76 11.90
N PRO A 154 1.98 16.99 12.35
CA PRO A 154 0.59 17.43 12.46
C PRO A 154 -0.13 17.35 11.11
N VAL A 155 -1.33 16.78 11.14
CA VAL A 155 -2.27 16.74 10.01
C VAL A 155 -3.33 17.81 10.25
N ASP A 156 -3.59 18.63 9.24
CA ASP A 156 -4.47 19.79 9.35
C ASP A 156 -5.96 19.42 9.16
N PHE A 157 -6.24 18.41 8.34
CA PHE A 157 -7.60 17.89 8.15
C PHE A 157 -7.58 16.43 7.66
N THR A 158 -8.72 15.77 7.79
CA THR A 158 -8.93 14.43 7.25
C THR A 158 -9.92 14.46 6.07
N TYR A 159 -9.88 13.47 5.18
CA TYR A 159 -10.65 13.51 3.93
C TYR A 159 -12.17 13.39 4.10
N GLU A 160 -12.67 12.54 5.00
CA GLU A 160 -14.10 12.46 5.34
C GLU A 160 -14.61 13.80 5.90
N ALA A 161 -13.78 14.50 6.69
CA ALA A 161 -14.13 15.83 7.20
C ALA A 161 -14.28 16.88 6.09
N GLN A 162 -13.70 16.63 4.91
CA GLN A 162 -13.85 17.44 3.71
C GLN A 162 -14.91 16.88 2.74
N GLY A 163 -15.64 15.82 3.12
CA GLY A 163 -16.60 15.15 2.25
C GLY A 163 -15.94 14.47 1.05
N MET A 164 -14.72 13.95 1.23
CA MET A 164 -13.91 13.30 0.18
C MET A 164 -13.64 14.20 -1.04
N GLN A 165 -13.57 15.51 -0.82
CA GLN A 165 -13.28 16.51 -1.86
C GLN A 165 -12.33 17.58 -1.31
N VAL A 166 -11.19 17.79 -1.97
CA VAL A 166 -10.24 18.85 -1.61
C VAL A 166 -9.91 19.69 -2.84
N GLY A 167 -10.44 20.91 -2.90
CA GLY A 167 -10.25 21.79 -4.05
C GLY A 167 -10.83 21.17 -5.33
N ALA A 168 -9.99 20.96 -6.34
CA ALA A 168 -10.37 20.31 -7.59
C ALA A 168 -10.30 18.76 -7.55
N LEU A 169 -9.76 18.18 -6.48
CA LEU A 169 -9.54 16.74 -6.37
C LEU A 169 -10.72 16.07 -5.65
N GLU A 170 -11.35 15.11 -6.32
CA GLU A 170 -12.27 14.15 -5.73
C GLU A 170 -11.48 12.95 -5.21
N LEU A 171 -11.87 12.37 -4.07
CA LEU A 171 -11.16 11.27 -3.44
C LEU A 171 -12.09 10.07 -3.23
N ILE A 172 -11.53 8.86 -3.24
CA ILE A 172 -12.23 7.63 -2.85
C ILE A 172 -11.36 6.80 -1.93
N HIS A 173 -11.93 6.33 -0.81
CA HIS A 173 -11.27 5.42 0.12
C HIS A 173 -11.22 3.98 -0.40
N LEU A 174 -10.02 3.39 -0.44
CA LEU A 174 -9.71 2.11 -1.08
C LEU A 174 -8.82 1.23 -0.17
N PRO A 175 -9.35 0.71 0.95
CA PRO A 175 -8.56 -0.11 1.88
C PRO A 175 -8.09 -1.43 1.24
N GLY A 176 -7.08 -2.07 1.84
CA GLY A 176 -6.58 -3.39 1.46
C GLY A 176 -5.06 -3.42 1.36
N HIS A 177 -4.47 -2.51 0.57
CA HIS A 177 -3.02 -2.29 0.58
C HIS A 177 -2.55 -1.77 1.95
N CYS A 178 -3.29 -0.80 2.48
CA CYS A 178 -3.19 -0.30 3.83
C CYS A 178 -4.55 0.29 4.25
N PRO A 179 -4.74 0.61 5.55
CA PRO A 179 -6.06 0.97 6.06
C PRO A 179 -6.63 2.27 5.45
N GLY A 180 -5.80 3.32 5.32
CA GLY A 180 -6.23 4.64 4.87
C GLY A 180 -5.92 4.98 3.43
N HIS A 181 -5.69 3.99 2.55
CA HIS A 181 -5.39 4.28 1.15
C HIS A 181 -6.55 5.00 0.45
N VAL A 182 -6.24 6.05 -0.30
CA VAL A 182 -7.17 6.72 -1.20
C VAL A 182 -6.62 6.82 -2.62
N ALA A 183 -7.51 6.77 -3.60
CA ALA A 183 -7.26 7.33 -4.92
C ALA A 183 -7.81 8.75 -5.00
N MET A 184 -7.23 9.57 -5.86
CA MET A 184 -7.64 10.95 -6.11
C MET A 184 -7.90 11.15 -7.61
N ARG A 185 -8.85 11.99 -7.98
CA ARG A 185 -9.22 12.27 -9.37
C ARG A 185 -9.30 13.76 -9.60
N VAL A 186 -8.74 14.19 -10.73
CA VAL A 186 -8.99 15.51 -11.31
C VAL A 186 -9.37 15.29 -12.77
N ASP A 187 -10.61 15.61 -13.11
CA ASP A 187 -11.15 15.47 -14.47
C ASP A 187 -11.01 14.02 -15.03
N ASP A 188 -10.24 13.82 -16.11
CA ASP A 188 -10.00 12.53 -16.75
C ASP A 188 -8.68 11.86 -16.30
N VAL A 189 -8.09 12.30 -15.17
CA VAL A 189 -6.85 11.74 -14.63
C VAL A 189 -7.04 11.27 -13.19
N VAL A 190 -6.58 10.05 -12.91
CA VAL A 190 -6.67 9.40 -11.58
C VAL A 190 -5.27 9.14 -11.02
N PHE A 191 -5.04 9.57 -9.80
CA PHE A 191 -3.90 9.19 -8.97
C PHE A 191 -4.32 7.98 -8.12
N CYS A 192 -3.83 6.79 -8.45
CA CYS A 192 -4.22 5.55 -7.80
C CYS A 192 -3.25 5.08 -6.71
N GLY A 193 -2.18 5.85 -6.44
CA GLY A 193 -1.14 5.51 -5.47
C GLY A 193 -0.66 4.06 -5.67
N ASP A 194 -0.67 3.30 -4.58
CA ASP A 194 -0.26 1.89 -4.59
C ASP A 194 -1.41 0.89 -4.76
N MET A 195 -2.62 1.32 -5.12
CA MET A 195 -3.69 0.35 -5.39
C MET A 195 -3.45 -0.46 -6.66
N VAL A 196 -2.95 0.18 -7.72
CA VAL A 196 -2.58 -0.50 -8.98
C VAL A 196 -1.24 0.02 -9.45
N VAL A 197 -0.23 -0.83 -9.37
CA VAL A 197 1.15 -0.51 -9.77
C VAL A 197 1.49 -1.26 -11.06
N GLU A 198 2.08 -0.56 -12.03
CA GLU A 198 2.43 -1.15 -13.32
C GLU A 198 3.38 -2.35 -13.14
N GLY A 199 2.97 -3.52 -13.62
CA GLY A 199 3.79 -4.74 -13.62
C GLY A 199 4.04 -5.40 -12.27
N VAL A 200 3.44 -4.92 -11.17
CA VAL A 200 3.68 -5.44 -9.81
C VAL A 200 2.37 -5.55 -9.05
N THR A 201 2.17 -6.67 -8.34
CA THR A 201 1.10 -6.77 -7.33
C THR A 201 1.58 -6.07 -6.05
N PRO A 202 0.89 -5.03 -5.59
CA PRO A 202 1.24 -4.30 -4.37
C PRO A 202 1.42 -5.23 -3.16
N HIS A 203 2.11 -4.73 -2.14
CA HIS A 203 2.23 -5.44 -0.87
C HIS A 203 0.85 -5.52 -0.20
N LEU A 204 0.53 -6.64 0.44
CA LEU A 204 -0.70 -6.81 1.22
C LEU A 204 -0.29 -7.34 2.58
N ALA A 205 -0.61 -6.60 3.64
CA ALA A 205 -0.38 -7.05 5.00
C ALA A 205 -1.58 -7.87 5.51
N PRO A 206 -1.36 -8.83 6.43
CA PRO A 206 -2.44 -9.53 7.12
C PRO A 206 -3.33 -8.55 7.89
N GLU A 207 -4.63 -8.82 7.93
CA GLU A 207 -5.59 -7.95 8.65
C GLU A 207 -5.35 -8.01 10.17
N SER A 208 -4.83 -9.15 10.66
CA SER A 208 -4.37 -9.33 12.05
C SER A 208 -3.31 -8.30 12.48
N ILE A 209 -2.49 -7.82 11.54
CA ILE A 209 -1.51 -6.75 11.79
C ILE A 209 -2.18 -5.38 11.62
N ASN A 210 -2.75 -5.14 10.44
CA ASN A 210 -3.34 -3.87 10.04
C ASN A 210 -4.82 -4.05 9.68
N PRO A 211 -5.76 -3.52 10.49
CA PRO A 211 -7.19 -3.59 10.19
C PRO A 211 -7.48 -2.99 8.83
N TYR A 212 -8.44 -3.54 8.07
CA TYR A 212 -8.73 -3.11 6.70
C TYR A 212 -7.57 -3.35 5.70
N GLY A 213 -6.54 -4.10 6.10
CA GLY A 213 -5.56 -4.67 5.17
C GLY A 213 -6.04 -6.00 4.60
N GLY A 214 -5.24 -6.61 3.73
CA GLY A 214 -5.49 -7.99 3.28
C GLY A 214 -6.24 -8.09 1.94
N VAL A 215 -6.43 -9.33 1.50
CA VAL A 215 -6.87 -9.65 0.13
C VAL A 215 -8.33 -9.25 -0.12
N ASP A 216 -9.25 -9.49 0.82
CA ASP A 216 -10.68 -9.25 0.58
C ASP A 216 -10.98 -7.75 0.38
N HIS A 217 -10.45 -6.91 1.28
CA HIS A 217 -10.55 -5.45 1.16
C HIS A 217 -9.91 -4.95 -0.12
N TYR A 218 -8.73 -5.47 -0.48
CA TYR A 218 -8.02 -5.09 -1.70
C TYR A 218 -8.84 -5.39 -2.97
N LEU A 219 -9.41 -6.60 -3.09
CA LEU A 219 -10.25 -6.96 -4.24
C LEU A 219 -11.52 -6.11 -4.32
N ALA A 220 -12.18 -5.86 -3.19
CA ALA A 220 -13.34 -4.98 -3.13
C ALA A 220 -12.98 -3.54 -3.56
N SER A 221 -11.80 -3.05 -3.16
CA SER A 221 -11.28 -1.74 -3.56
C SER A 221 -10.93 -1.66 -5.04
N LEU A 222 -10.37 -2.72 -5.64
CA LEU A 222 -10.16 -2.76 -7.10
C LEU A 222 -11.47 -2.60 -7.88
N ALA A 223 -12.53 -3.31 -7.46
CA ALA A 223 -13.85 -3.22 -8.09
C ALA A 223 -14.51 -1.84 -7.87
N ARG A 224 -14.23 -1.16 -6.75
CA ARG A 224 -14.70 0.21 -6.49
C ARG A 224 -13.94 1.22 -7.33
N LEU A 225 -12.61 1.09 -7.43
CA LEU A 225 -11.76 1.96 -8.24
C LEU A 225 -12.16 1.89 -9.72
N GLU A 226 -12.37 0.69 -10.26
CA GLU A 226 -12.79 0.51 -11.66
C GLU A 226 -14.08 1.26 -11.97
N ARG A 227 -15.10 1.13 -11.12
CA ARG A 227 -16.38 1.83 -11.29
C ARG A 227 -16.27 3.34 -11.10
N TRP A 228 -15.59 3.78 -10.05
CA TRP A 228 -15.48 5.21 -9.73
C TRP A 228 -14.62 6.00 -10.73
N SER A 229 -13.65 5.33 -11.36
CA SER A 229 -12.77 5.93 -12.36
C SER A 229 -13.29 5.86 -13.80
N GLU A 230 -14.58 5.56 -14.00
CA GLU A 230 -15.18 5.53 -15.33
C GLU A 230 -14.94 6.86 -16.08
N GLY A 231 -14.48 6.74 -17.33
CA GLY A 231 -14.11 7.87 -18.20
C GLY A 231 -12.70 8.44 -17.97
N ALA A 232 -11.92 7.92 -17.03
CA ALA A 232 -10.52 8.33 -16.88
C ALA A 232 -9.65 7.86 -18.06
N ARG A 233 -8.79 8.76 -18.55
CA ARG A 233 -7.84 8.50 -19.64
C ARG A 233 -6.46 8.09 -19.12
N TRP A 234 -6.05 8.64 -17.98
CA TRP A 234 -4.74 8.38 -17.38
C TRP A 234 -4.86 7.91 -15.94
N PHE A 235 -4.05 6.91 -15.60
CA PHE A 235 -3.83 6.42 -14.26
C PHE A 235 -2.36 6.63 -13.89
N LEU A 236 -2.16 7.38 -12.81
CA LEU A 236 -0.88 7.78 -12.26
C LEU A 236 -0.72 7.06 -10.92
N ASN A 237 0.28 6.19 -10.80
CA ASN A 237 0.51 5.35 -9.62
C ASN A 237 1.69 5.87 -8.78
N GLY A 238 1.92 5.25 -7.63
CA GLY A 238 3.08 5.56 -6.77
C GLY A 238 4.41 5.13 -7.39
N HIS A 239 4.41 4.14 -8.28
CA HIS A 239 5.61 3.48 -8.80
C HIS A 239 5.45 2.99 -10.25
N ASN A 240 6.57 2.89 -10.97
CA ASN A 240 6.65 2.53 -12.39
C ASN A 240 5.92 3.51 -13.34
N ASP A 241 5.47 3.04 -14.51
CA ASP A 241 4.93 3.92 -15.55
C ASP A 241 3.43 4.22 -15.33
N ALA A 242 3.01 5.37 -15.87
CA ALA A 242 1.61 5.70 -16.03
C ALA A 242 0.95 4.78 -17.07
N PHE A 243 -0.33 4.49 -16.90
CA PHE A 243 -1.08 3.60 -17.80
C PHE A 243 -2.45 4.17 -18.12
N THR A 244 -3.09 3.60 -19.15
CA THR A 244 -4.40 4.05 -19.65
C THR A 244 -5.49 2.99 -19.59
N ASN A 245 -5.12 1.71 -19.38
CA ASN A 245 -6.05 0.59 -19.34
C ASN A 245 -6.11 -0.05 -17.94
N LEU A 246 -6.95 0.52 -17.06
CA LEU A 246 -7.11 0.03 -15.69
C LEU A 246 -7.61 -1.42 -15.63
N ALA A 247 -8.61 -1.78 -16.43
CA ALA A 247 -9.21 -3.12 -16.43
C ALA A 247 -8.15 -4.22 -16.72
N GLU A 248 -7.27 -3.97 -17.71
CA GLU A 248 -6.17 -4.88 -18.01
C GLU A 248 -5.20 -5.04 -16.83
N ARG A 249 -4.91 -3.95 -16.11
CA ARG A 249 -4.01 -3.98 -14.95
C ARG A 249 -4.62 -4.63 -13.71
N ILE A 250 -5.92 -4.43 -13.49
CA ILE A 250 -6.69 -5.13 -12.46
C ILE A 250 -6.68 -6.63 -12.74
N GLU A 251 -6.97 -7.05 -13.98
CA GLU A 251 -7.00 -8.47 -14.32
C GLU A 251 -5.60 -9.10 -14.23
N ALA A 252 -4.53 -8.41 -14.67
CA ALA A 252 -3.16 -8.90 -14.48
C ALA A 252 -2.82 -9.07 -12.99
N THR A 253 -3.23 -8.13 -12.15
CA THR A 253 -3.06 -8.20 -10.69
C THR A 253 -3.82 -9.37 -10.09
N ARG A 254 -5.08 -9.56 -10.51
CA ARG A 254 -5.94 -10.68 -10.09
C ARG A 254 -5.30 -12.02 -10.43
N GLN A 255 -4.82 -12.18 -11.66
CA GLN A 255 -4.12 -13.39 -12.11
C GLN A 255 -2.83 -13.64 -11.31
N ASN A 256 -2.09 -12.59 -10.96
CA ASN A 256 -0.89 -12.72 -10.14
C ASN A 256 -1.24 -13.22 -8.73
N LEU A 257 -2.30 -12.69 -8.11
CA LEU A 257 -2.78 -13.14 -6.80
C LEU A 257 -3.21 -14.61 -6.85
N ILE A 258 -4.05 -14.98 -7.83
CA ILE A 258 -4.47 -16.37 -8.07
C ILE A 258 -3.25 -17.27 -8.18
N ARG A 259 -2.28 -16.98 -9.06
CA ARG A 259 -1.08 -17.82 -9.21
C ARG A 259 -0.30 -18.02 -7.91
N ARG A 260 -0.21 -17.00 -7.06
CA ARG A 260 0.50 -17.11 -5.76
C ARG A 260 -0.30 -17.92 -4.75
N MET A 261 -1.60 -17.69 -4.66
CA MET A 261 -2.49 -18.40 -3.75
C MET A 261 -2.66 -19.87 -4.15
N SER A 262 -2.71 -20.19 -5.45
CA SER A 262 -2.69 -21.57 -5.95
C SER A 262 -1.41 -22.30 -5.56
N ARG A 263 -0.25 -21.63 -5.61
CA ARG A 263 1.02 -22.22 -5.14
C ARG A 263 0.99 -22.48 -3.63
N ALA A 264 0.43 -21.56 -2.83
CA ALA A 264 0.24 -21.76 -1.39
C ALA A 264 -0.69 -22.95 -1.11
N LEU A 265 -1.82 -23.05 -1.82
CA LEU A 265 -2.74 -24.18 -1.73
C LEU A 265 -2.07 -25.51 -2.11
N GLN A 266 -1.19 -25.54 -3.13
CA GLN A 266 -0.46 -26.75 -3.51
C GLN A 266 0.44 -27.28 -2.38
N VAL A 267 1.20 -26.40 -1.73
CA VAL A 267 2.11 -26.83 -0.64
C VAL A 267 1.36 -27.17 0.64
N LEU A 268 0.19 -26.55 0.85
CA LEU A 268 -0.74 -26.87 1.95
C LEU A 268 -1.48 -28.20 1.76
N ALA A 269 -1.05 -29.07 0.84
CA ALA A 269 -1.45 -30.47 0.83
C ALA A 269 -1.05 -31.19 2.12
N GLU A 270 0.04 -30.75 2.74
CA GLU A 270 0.48 -31.17 4.07
C GLU A 270 0.29 -30.03 5.09
N PRO A 271 0.17 -30.35 6.40
CA PRO A 271 0.13 -29.34 7.46
C PRO A 271 1.39 -28.46 7.52
N LEU A 272 1.27 -27.17 7.20
CA LEU A 272 2.38 -26.20 7.23
C LEU A 272 2.04 -24.92 7.98
N THR A 273 3.04 -24.28 8.58
CA THR A 273 2.95 -22.90 9.10
C THR A 273 3.04 -21.87 7.96
N ILE A 274 2.68 -20.61 8.22
CA ILE A 274 2.83 -19.52 7.24
C ILE A 274 4.30 -19.35 6.82
N ALA A 275 5.25 -19.47 7.74
CA ALA A 275 6.68 -19.40 7.44
C ALA A 275 7.14 -20.54 6.51
N GLU A 276 6.66 -21.76 6.75
CA GLU A 276 6.95 -22.91 5.89
C GLU A 276 6.33 -22.75 4.49
N VAL A 277 5.09 -22.25 4.40
CA VAL A 277 4.44 -21.90 3.12
C VAL A 277 5.23 -20.83 2.38
N CYS A 278 5.64 -19.76 3.10
CA CYS A 278 6.43 -18.67 2.55
C CYS A 278 7.73 -19.19 1.92
N SER A 279 8.47 -20.02 2.66
CA SER A 279 9.71 -20.64 2.17
C SER A 279 9.47 -21.54 0.95
N ALA A 280 8.41 -22.35 0.96
CA ALA A 280 8.09 -23.25 -0.16
C ALA A 280 7.64 -22.50 -1.44
N VAL A 281 7.02 -21.33 -1.31
CA VAL A 281 6.53 -20.51 -2.44
C VAL A 281 7.60 -19.59 -2.99
N TYR A 282 8.43 -18.99 -2.13
CA TYR A 282 9.34 -17.90 -2.49
C TYR A 282 10.83 -18.25 -2.37
N GLY A 283 11.17 -19.36 -1.72
CA GLY A 283 12.56 -19.73 -1.42
C GLY A 283 13.14 -18.94 -0.24
N GLU A 284 14.46 -19.02 -0.08
CA GLU A 284 15.18 -18.28 0.96
C GLU A 284 15.17 -16.78 0.67
N MET A 285 14.74 -16.01 1.67
CA MET A 285 14.67 -14.54 1.64
C MET A 285 15.40 -13.99 2.86
N SER A 286 15.90 -12.76 2.79
CA SER A 286 16.58 -12.12 3.91
C SER A 286 16.27 -10.64 4.01
N GLY A 287 16.53 -10.08 5.19
CA GLY A 287 16.36 -8.66 5.49
C GLY A 287 14.90 -8.20 5.38
N TYR A 288 14.70 -6.94 4.97
CA TYR A 288 13.36 -6.34 4.90
C TYR A 288 12.43 -7.07 3.91
N ASN A 289 12.98 -7.67 2.85
CA ASN A 289 12.17 -8.42 1.89
C ASN A 289 11.58 -9.70 2.49
N GLN A 290 12.27 -10.33 3.45
CA GLN A 290 11.72 -11.48 4.16
C GLN A 290 10.45 -11.10 4.93
N LEU A 291 10.47 -9.94 5.61
CA LEU A 291 9.31 -9.41 6.32
C LEU A 291 8.12 -9.16 5.37
N LEU A 292 8.37 -8.49 4.23
CA LEU A 292 7.32 -8.22 3.25
C LEU A 292 6.70 -9.49 2.66
N VAL A 293 7.49 -10.53 2.43
CA VAL A 293 6.99 -11.78 1.83
C VAL A 293 6.25 -12.64 2.85
N ILE A 294 6.68 -12.67 4.12
CA ILE A 294 5.94 -13.40 5.16
C ILE A 294 4.60 -12.72 5.47
N GLU A 295 4.56 -11.38 5.56
CA GLU A 295 3.31 -10.62 5.69
C GLU A 295 2.37 -10.92 4.51
N LYS A 296 2.88 -10.84 3.27
CA LYS A 296 2.09 -11.16 2.08
C LYS A 296 1.56 -12.60 2.07
N THR A 297 2.38 -13.55 2.50
CA THR A 297 1.96 -14.96 2.63
C THR A 297 0.88 -15.11 3.69
N GLY A 298 1.02 -14.42 4.83
CA GLY A 298 0.01 -14.38 5.88
C GLY A 298 -1.33 -13.85 5.38
N ALA A 299 -1.33 -12.73 4.65
CA ALA A 299 -2.56 -12.16 4.08
C ALA A 299 -3.28 -13.14 3.13
N TYR A 300 -2.52 -13.95 2.39
CA TYR A 300 -3.10 -14.99 1.52
C TYR A 300 -3.68 -16.14 2.33
N VAL A 301 -2.96 -16.63 3.35
CA VAL A 301 -3.41 -17.76 4.17
C VAL A 301 -4.64 -17.37 5.02
N GLU A 302 -4.66 -16.15 5.58
CA GLU A 302 -5.83 -15.59 6.26
C GLU A 302 -7.06 -15.60 5.35
N TYR A 303 -6.93 -15.07 4.13
CA TYR A 303 -8.02 -15.09 3.15
C TYR A 303 -8.47 -16.53 2.85
N LEU A 304 -7.54 -17.44 2.54
CA LEU A 304 -7.88 -18.83 2.24
C LEU A 304 -8.60 -19.51 3.41
N TYR A 305 -8.23 -19.17 4.65
CA TYR A 305 -8.85 -19.70 5.86
C TYR A 305 -10.27 -19.15 6.06
N GLU A 306 -10.44 -17.83 5.96
CA GLU A 306 -11.75 -17.16 6.10
C GLU A 306 -12.79 -17.67 5.10
N TYR A 307 -12.33 -18.05 3.90
CA TYR A 307 -13.18 -18.58 2.84
C TYR A 307 -13.32 -20.11 2.85
N GLY A 308 -12.81 -20.79 3.88
CA GLY A 308 -12.98 -22.22 4.05
C GLY A 308 -12.28 -23.06 2.98
N MET A 309 -11.11 -22.60 2.51
CA MET A 309 -10.24 -23.36 1.60
C MET A 309 -9.15 -24.13 2.34
N VAL A 310 -8.76 -23.63 3.53
CA VAL A 310 -7.81 -24.28 4.43
C VAL A 310 -8.40 -24.38 5.83
N GLU A 311 -7.90 -25.31 6.63
CA GLU A 311 -8.25 -25.54 8.03
C GLU A 311 -7.02 -25.50 8.92
N ILE A 312 -7.23 -25.22 10.21
CA ILE A 312 -6.22 -25.38 11.26
C ILE A 312 -6.28 -26.83 11.74
N VAL A 313 -5.13 -27.52 11.77
CA VAL A 313 -5.08 -28.96 12.07
C VAL A 313 -4.40 -29.31 13.40
N ASN A 314 -3.85 -28.33 14.11
CA ASN A 314 -3.10 -28.54 15.36
C ASN A 314 -3.74 -27.79 16.56
N THR A 315 -5.07 -27.85 16.70
CA THR A 315 -5.83 -27.11 17.73
C THR A 315 -5.30 -27.31 19.14
N ASP A 316 -5.05 -28.55 19.57
CA ASP A 316 -4.56 -28.85 20.93
C ASP A 316 -3.17 -28.25 21.21
N GLU A 317 -2.31 -28.21 20.19
CA GLU A 317 -0.96 -27.62 20.29
C GLU A 317 -1.01 -26.09 20.23
N LEU A 318 -1.95 -25.53 19.45
CA LEU A 318 -2.17 -24.10 19.31
C LEU A 318 -2.59 -23.48 20.64
N GLU A 319 -3.49 -24.12 21.39
CA GLU A 319 -3.88 -23.67 22.73
C GLU A 319 -2.69 -23.63 23.72
N GLN A 320 -1.63 -24.40 23.43
CA GLN A 320 -0.38 -24.44 24.20
C GLN A 320 0.67 -23.45 23.69
N GLY A 321 0.32 -22.61 22.72
CA GLY A 321 1.20 -21.57 22.16
C GLY A 321 2.09 -22.04 21.02
N SER A 322 1.80 -23.19 20.42
CA SER A 322 2.51 -23.64 19.20
C SER A 322 2.05 -22.83 17.98
N PRO A 323 2.91 -22.65 16.95
CA PRO A 323 2.52 -21.97 15.71
C PRO A 323 1.32 -22.63 15.02
N VAL A 324 0.54 -21.84 14.30
CA VAL A 324 -0.65 -22.34 13.59
C VAL A 324 -0.19 -23.17 12.38
N ARG A 325 -0.71 -24.39 12.24
CA ARG A 325 -0.51 -25.23 11.05
C ARG A 325 -1.80 -25.32 10.24
N TYR A 326 -1.69 -24.94 8.97
CA TYR A 326 -2.76 -24.95 8.00
C TYR A 326 -2.65 -26.15 7.07
N ARG A 327 -3.78 -26.68 6.62
CA ARG A 327 -3.88 -27.67 5.54
C ARG A 327 -5.06 -27.34 4.65
N ARG A 328 -4.93 -27.54 3.34
CA ARG A 328 -6.06 -27.38 2.40
C ARG A 328 -7.13 -28.44 2.67
N LEU A 329 -8.40 -28.03 2.62
CA LEU A 329 -9.53 -28.91 2.90
C LEU A 329 -9.79 -29.93 1.80
N ARG A 330 -9.49 -29.56 0.54
CA ARG A 330 -9.65 -30.37 -0.67
C ARG A 330 -8.80 -29.80 -1.79
N GLU A 331 -8.90 -30.41 -2.97
CA GLU A 331 -8.49 -29.75 -4.22
C GLU A 331 -9.34 -28.50 -4.45
N ILE A 332 -8.67 -27.35 -4.61
CA ILE A 332 -9.29 -26.04 -4.87
C ILE A 332 -8.76 -25.55 -6.23
N PRO A 333 -9.59 -25.53 -7.29
CA PRO A 333 -9.18 -24.99 -8.58
C PRO A 333 -9.06 -23.45 -8.51
N ASP A 334 -8.23 -22.88 -9.38
CA ASP A 334 -7.99 -21.43 -9.48
C ASP A 334 -9.29 -20.61 -9.60
N SER A 335 -10.30 -21.16 -10.29
CA SER A 335 -11.61 -20.52 -10.47
C SER A 335 -12.42 -20.35 -9.18
N GLU A 336 -12.07 -21.06 -8.11
CA GLU A 336 -12.75 -21.01 -6.82
C GLU A 336 -12.05 -20.08 -5.82
N ILE A 337 -10.84 -19.58 -6.12
CA ILE A 337 -10.05 -18.77 -5.18
C ILE A 337 -10.73 -17.44 -4.83
N PHE A 338 -11.49 -16.82 -5.76
CA PHE A 338 -12.22 -15.57 -5.49
C PHE A 338 -13.74 -15.74 -5.63
N PRO A 339 -14.41 -16.37 -4.64
CA PRO A 339 -15.82 -16.73 -4.75
C PRO A 339 -16.76 -15.51 -4.72
N LYS A 340 -16.37 -14.40 -4.08
CA LYS A 340 -17.18 -13.17 -3.98
C LYS A 340 -17.11 -12.25 -5.21
N GLU A 341 -16.12 -12.38 -6.09
CA GLU A 341 -16.10 -11.57 -7.32
C GLU A 341 -17.28 -11.86 -8.25
N GLN A 342 -17.88 -13.05 -8.14
CA GLN A 342 -19.17 -13.33 -8.80
C GLN A 342 -20.35 -12.51 -8.22
N LYS A 343 -20.17 -11.88 -7.04
CA LYS A 343 -21.21 -11.11 -6.32
C LYS A 343 -20.91 -9.60 -6.20
N TYR A 344 -19.65 -9.17 -6.33
CA TYR A 344 -19.30 -7.73 -6.32
C TYR A 344 -19.87 -6.94 -7.52
N VAL A 345 -20.46 -7.64 -8.50
CA VAL A 345 -21.23 -7.07 -9.62
C VAL A 345 -22.58 -6.48 -9.17
N PHE A 346 -23.05 -6.78 -7.95
CA PHE A 346 -24.38 -6.40 -7.47
C PHE A 346 -24.38 -5.71 -6.10
N ILE A 347 -23.63 -4.62 -5.92
CA ILE A 347 -23.97 -3.59 -4.90
C ILE A 347 -23.58 -2.22 -5.44
#